data_AF-A0A6A6A595-F1
#
_entry.id   AF-A0A6A6A595-F1
#
_cell.length_a   1.000
_cell.length_b   1.000
_cell.length_c   1.000
_cell.angle_alpha   90.00
_cell.angle_beta   90.00
_cell.angle_gamma   90.00
#
_symmetry.space_group_name_H-M   'P 1'
#
loop_
_entity.id
_entity.type
_entity.pdbx_description
1 polymer ?
#
loop_
_entity_poly.entity_id
_entity_poly.type
_entity_poly.pdbx_seq_one_letter_code
_entity_poly.pdbx_strand_id
1 'polypeptide(L)'
;MSYRDYPRAQNRPPPLVDLIPHQRDDLDVSDEEDDFYSKEDDYLNNPKWRSGISRAADGIPRRVQRCVVIGFALVLLLFLSWRTYFGPQYAARAAQAQELRIMEETPVMGYGSNVLPQFKGMIQVSDMDEQHLPKKGKRLVFVGDVHGCREELEHLLKKVDFDHKHDHLVLTGDMIAKGPDSPGVISLVQKLGASCVRGNWEDKLLLSIAQSSSIPNTDSPDALDAASHTPGNPKLQHLAKKFSHSQLAFLQQCPVILRIGSVPHLGALVVVHAGLVPDIALEKQDPFHVMNMRTIDPKTHIPSSKHTGTPWEKFWNHRQAKVHGHGHEHTSIVYGHNRKRGLNLQEYTYGLDSGCVSGGHLTALVVDGHGKTEVVQVKCKRAEGYDTD
;
A
#
# COMPACT_ATOMS: atom_id res chain seq x y z
N MET A 1 -41.96 12.47 -90.29
CA MET A 1 -41.10 13.52 -90.87
C MET A 1 -39.88 13.65 -89.96
N SER A 2 -38.67 13.42 -90.49
CA SER A 2 -37.31 13.65 -89.94
C SER A 2 -36.89 12.91 -88.65
N TYR A 3 -35.86 12.05 -88.55
CA TYR A 3 -34.44 11.99 -88.97
C TYR A 3 -33.43 12.88 -88.19
N ARG A 4 -32.34 12.20 -87.76
CA ARG A 4 -30.96 12.61 -87.36
C ARG A 4 -30.64 12.67 -85.86
N ASP A 5 -29.70 11.91 -85.29
CA ASP A 5 -28.28 11.53 -85.57
C ASP A 5 -27.24 12.39 -84.81
N TYR A 6 -26.57 11.77 -83.83
CA TYR A 6 -25.14 11.75 -83.39
C TYR A 6 -24.18 12.94 -83.63
N PRO A 7 -23.16 13.21 -82.75
CA PRO A 7 -21.93 12.38 -82.74
C PRO A 7 -21.15 12.22 -81.42
N ARG A 8 -20.07 11.42 -81.58
CA ARG A 8 -19.22 10.66 -80.66
C ARG A 8 -17.91 11.39 -80.30
N ALA A 9 -17.39 11.04 -79.12
CA ALA A 9 -15.98 10.82 -78.72
C ALA A 9 -15.01 12.02 -78.52
N GLN A 10 -14.34 12.10 -77.36
CA GLN A 10 -12.95 11.63 -77.12
C GLN A 10 -12.35 12.13 -75.78
N ASN A 11 -11.50 11.27 -75.18
CA ASN A 11 -10.38 11.52 -74.25
C ASN A 11 -10.59 11.67 -72.73
N ARG A 12 -10.18 10.63 -71.97
CA ARG A 12 -9.19 10.68 -70.84
C ARG A 12 -8.79 9.26 -70.32
N PRO A 13 -7.63 9.11 -69.65
CA PRO A 13 -6.59 8.09 -69.88
C PRO A 13 -6.71 6.76 -69.08
N PRO A 14 -5.88 5.74 -69.43
CA PRO A 14 -5.86 4.41 -68.76
C PRO A 14 -5.31 4.46 -67.32
N PRO A 15 -5.72 3.51 -66.46
CA PRO A 15 -5.24 3.39 -65.08
C PRO A 15 -3.77 2.92 -64.99
N LEU A 16 -3.08 3.42 -63.95
CA LEU A 16 -1.63 3.37 -63.69
C LEU A 16 -0.94 1.98 -63.64
N VAL A 17 -1.65 0.87 -63.88
CA VAL A 17 -1.08 -0.48 -63.78
C VAL A 17 -0.37 -0.93 -65.07
N ASP A 18 -0.62 -0.23 -66.18
CA ASP A 18 -0.02 -0.52 -67.51
C ASP A 18 1.33 0.20 -67.77
N LEU A 19 1.93 0.83 -66.75
CA LEU A 19 3.16 1.64 -66.88
C LEU A 19 4.45 0.99 -66.39
N ILE A 20 4.47 -0.32 -66.12
CA ILE A 20 5.71 -1.01 -65.72
C ILE A 20 6.13 -2.01 -66.81
N PRO A 21 7.22 -1.76 -67.55
CA PRO A 21 7.66 -2.63 -68.64
C PRO A 21 8.23 -3.95 -68.10
N HIS A 22 7.79 -5.06 -68.68
CA HIS A 22 8.48 -6.33 -68.59
C HIS A 22 9.76 -6.29 -69.43
N GLN A 23 10.92 -6.45 -68.79
CA GLN A 23 12.11 -6.89 -69.48
C GLN A 23 12.80 -7.98 -68.65
N ARG A 24 12.92 -9.15 -69.28
CA ARG A 24 13.75 -10.26 -68.84
C ARG A 24 15.22 -10.01 -69.18
N ASP A 25 16.05 -10.78 -68.50
CA ASP A 25 17.30 -11.42 -68.94
C ASP A 25 18.49 -11.08 -68.01
N ASP A 26 18.73 -12.06 -67.13
CA ASP A 26 20.00 -12.77 -66.99
C ASP A 26 21.17 -12.16 -66.18
N LEU A 27 21.57 -12.97 -65.19
CA LEU A 27 22.90 -13.17 -64.59
C LEU A 27 23.26 -12.46 -63.25
N ASP A 28 23.08 -13.26 -62.20
CA ASP A 28 24.13 -13.80 -61.32
C ASP A 28 24.83 -12.86 -60.32
N VAL A 29 24.37 -12.90 -59.06
CA VAL A 29 25.23 -12.96 -57.87
C VAL A 29 24.57 -13.86 -56.83
N SER A 30 25.37 -14.80 -56.36
CA SER A 30 25.12 -15.85 -55.39
C SER A 30 25.11 -15.34 -53.93
N ASP A 31 24.77 -16.29 -53.04
CA ASP A 31 25.01 -16.33 -51.59
C ASP A 31 23.93 -15.62 -50.75
N GLU A 32 23.33 -16.17 -49.71
CA GLU A 32 23.30 -17.48 -49.05
C GLU A 32 22.24 -17.29 -47.92
N GLU A 33 21.60 -18.38 -47.46
CA GLU A 33 20.73 -18.44 -46.27
C GLU A 33 19.31 -17.83 -46.36
N ASP A 34 18.36 -18.66 -46.83
CA ASP A 34 16.98 -18.65 -46.32
C ASP A 34 16.48 -20.10 -46.21
N ASP A 35 17.02 -20.81 -45.22
CA ASP A 35 16.58 -22.15 -44.83
C ASP A 35 16.14 -22.12 -43.36
N PHE A 36 15.02 -21.44 -43.07
CA PHE A 36 14.40 -21.55 -41.75
C PHE A 36 12.89 -21.22 -41.78
N TYR A 37 12.08 -22.27 -41.61
CA TYR A 37 10.62 -22.30 -41.42
C TYR A 37 9.70 -22.26 -42.66
N SER A 38 9.66 -23.36 -43.41
CA SER A 38 8.41 -23.82 -44.04
C SER A 38 8.28 -25.35 -44.01
N LYS A 39 8.33 -25.94 -42.81
CA LYS A 39 7.93 -27.33 -42.61
C LYS A 39 7.69 -27.59 -41.14
N GLU A 40 6.43 -27.67 -40.75
CA GLU A 40 5.89 -28.48 -39.63
C GLU A 40 4.47 -28.01 -39.34
N ASP A 41 3.45 -28.68 -39.90
CA ASP A 41 2.08 -28.66 -39.35
C ASP A 41 1.21 -29.86 -39.81
N ASP A 42 1.67 -30.71 -40.73
CA ASP A 42 0.87 -31.83 -41.26
C ASP A 42 0.95 -33.15 -40.47
N TYR A 43 1.56 -33.19 -39.28
CA TYR A 43 1.77 -34.46 -38.55
C TYR A 43 0.68 -34.86 -37.54
N LEU A 44 -0.39 -34.07 -37.35
CA LEU A 44 -1.42 -34.38 -36.35
C LEU A 44 -2.69 -35.06 -36.90
N ASN A 45 -2.81 -35.30 -38.21
CA ASN A 45 -4.03 -35.85 -38.83
C ASN A 45 -3.81 -37.19 -39.56
N ASN A 46 -3.79 -38.30 -38.82
CA ASN A 46 -3.67 -39.65 -39.39
C ASN A 46 -5.02 -40.13 -40.00
N PRO A 47 -5.09 -40.47 -41.31
CA PRO A 47 -6.33 -40.86 -41.99
C PRO A 47 -6.96 -42.18 -41.48
N LYS A 48 -6.21 -43.04 -40.78
CA LYS A 48 -6.76 -44.27 -40.15
C LYS A 48 -7.65 -43.97 -38.94
N TRP A 49 -7.44 -42.82 -38.28
CA TRP A 49 -8.20 -42.45 -37.09
C TRP A 49 -9.58 -41.92 -37.49
N ARG A 50 -9.68 -41.23 -38.63
CA ARG A 50 -10.96 -40.77 -39.20
C ARG A 50 -11.91 -41.93 -39.52
N SER A 51 -11.40 -43.02 -40.11
CA SER A 51 -12.23 -44.19 -40.46
C SER A 51 -12.59 -45.08 -39.27
N GLY A 52 -11.80 -45.05 -38.20
CA GLY A 52 -12.13 -45.69 -36.91
C GLY A 52 -13.19 -44.91 -36.13
N ILE A 53 -13.11 -43.58 -36.11
CA ILE A 53 -14.07 -42.71 -35.42
C ILE A 53 -15.42 -42.67 -36.15
N SER A 54 -15.43 -42.64 -37.50
CA SER A 54 -16.68 -42.64 -38.26
C SER A 54 -17.45 -43.95 -38.16
N ARG A 55 -16.77 -45.11 -38.20
CA ARG A 55 -17.43 -46.43 -38.03
C ARG A 55 -18.05 -46.65 -36.65
N ALA A 56 -17.49 -46.03 -35.60
CA ALA A 56 -18.07 -46.07 -34.26
C ALA A 56 -19.20 -45.05 -34.07
N ALA A 57 -19.16 -43.92 -34.77
CA ALA A 57 -20.16 -42.85 -34.67
C ALA A 57 -21.46 -43.16 -35.43
N ASP A 58 -21.41 -43.95 -36.51
CA ASP A 58 -22.58 -44.27 -37.34
C ASP A 58 -23.58 -45.24 -36.67
N GLY A 59 -23.19 -45.93 -35.59
CA GLY A 59 -24.07 -46.80 -34.79
C GLY A 59 -24.83 -46.09 -33.66
N ILE A 60 -24.54 -44.82 -33.41
CA ILE A 60 -25.06 -44.09 -32.24
C ILE A 60 -26.17 -43.14 -32.69
N PRO A 61 -27.39 -43.22 -32.12
CA PRO A 61 -28.48 -42.31 -32.47
C PRO A 61 -28.07 -40.84 -32.31
N ARG A 62 -28.35 -39.99 -33.30
CA ARG A 62 -28.00 -38.54 -33.29
C ARG A 62 -28.45 -37.79 -32.02
N ARG A 63 -29.48 -38.27 -31.32
CA ARG A 63 -29.93 -37.74 -30.02
C ARG A 63 -28.88 -37.98 -28.92
N VAL A 64 -28.30 -39.17 -28.88
CA VAL A 64 -27.24 -39.53 -27.93
C VAL A 64 -25.97 -38.72 -28.20
N GLN A 65 -25.60 -38.54 -29.46
CA GLN A 65 -24.45 -37.70 -29.83
C GLN A 65 -24.62 -36.24 -29.38
N ARG A 66 -25.83 -35.66 -29.53
CA ARG A 66 -26.14 -34.31 -29.02
C ARG A 66 -26.09 -34.24 -27.49
N CYS A 67 -26.63 -35.23 -26.80
CA CYS A 67 -26.55 -35.30 -25.33
C CYS A 67 -25.10 -35.42 -24.84
N VAL A 68 -24.23 -36.16 -25.54
CA VAL A 68 -22.80 -36.27 -25.20
C VAL A 68 -22.08 -34.95 -25.41
N VAL A 69 -22.33 -34.25 -26.53
CA VAL A 69 -21.72 -32.93 -26.79
C VAL A 69 -22.19 -31.89 -25.76
N ILE A 70 -23.48 -31.86 -25.44
CA ILE A 70 -24.02 -30.97 -24.39
C ILE A 70 -23.43 -31.33 -23.04
N GLY A 71 -23.33 -32.61 -22.69
CA GLY A 71 -22.69 -33.08 -21.47
C GLY A 71 -21.23 -32.66 -21.38
N PHE A 72 -20.46 -32.81 -22.47
CA PHE A 72 -19.07 -32.36 -22.52
C PHE A 72 -18.95 -30.83 -22.40
N ALA A 73 -19.81 -30.07 -23.08
CA ALA A 73 -19.86 -28.62 -22.96
C ALA A 73 -20.20 -28.16 -21.53
N LEU A 74 -21.12 -28.85 -20.85
CA LEU A 74 -21.47 -28.59 -19.45
C LEU A 74 -20.30 -28.91 -18.51
N VAL A 75 -19.62 -30.04 -18.70
CA VAL A 75 -18.43 -30.40 -17.90
C VAL A 75 -17.30 -29.41 -18.13
N LEU A 76 -17.06 -29.00 -19.37
CA LEU A 76 -16.06 -27.99 -19.70
C LEU A 76 -16.43 -26.64 -19.06
N LEU A 77 -17.70 -26.23 -19.11
CA LEU A 77 -18.18 -25.01 -18.46
C LEU A 77 -17.99 -25.08 -16.95
N LEU A 78 -18.36 -26.19 -16.31
CA LEU A 78 -18.16 -26.39 -14.87
C LEU A 78 -16.68 -26.39 -14.50
N PHE A 79 -15.82 -27.02 -15.30
CA PHE A 79 -14.38 -27.05 -15.08
C PHE A 79 -13.76 -25.65 -15.24
N LEU A 80 -14.11 -24.93 -16.30
CA LEU A 80 -13.66 -23.56 -16.53
C LEU A 80 -14.16 -22.64 -15.41
N SER A 81 -15.43 -22.75 -15.03
CA SER A 81 -16.04 -21.99 -13.94
C SER A 81 -15.38 -22.30 -12.59
N TRP A 82 -15.04 -23.56 -12.32
CA TRP A 82 -14.26 -23.95 -11.14
C TRP A 82 -12.85 -23.36 -11.18
N ARG A 83 -12.16 -23.44 -12.31
CA ARG A 83 -10.79 -22.96 -12.44
C ARG A 83 -10.67 -21.44 -12.36
N THR A 84 -11.63 -20.70 -12.91
CA THR A 84 -11.57 -19.23 -12.99
C THR A 84 -12.27 -18.52 -11.84
N TYR A 85 -13.35 -19.11 -11.28
CA TYR A 85 -14.20 -18.43 -10.32
C TYR A 85 -14.33 -19.19 -9.00
N PHE A 86 -14.91 -20.38 -9.00
CA PHE A 86 -15.29 -21.06 -7.75
C PHE A 86 -14.10 -21.62 -6.96
N GLY A 87 -13.12 -22.23 -7.63
CA GLY A 87 -11.92 -22.80 -7.03
C GLY A 87 -11.06 -21.77 -6.30
N PRO A 88 -10.67 -20.65 -6.94
CA PRO A 88 -9.94 -19.57 -6.28
C PRO A 88 -10.71 -18.99 -5.08
N GLN A 89 -12.03 -18.80 -5.18
CA GLN A 89 -12.83 -18.31 -4.07
C GLN A 89 -12.94 -19.31 -2.92
N TYR A 90 -13.12 -20.59 -3.22
CA TYR A 90 -13.15 -21.65 -2.21
C TYR A 90 -11.81 -21.74 -1.49
N ALA A 91 -10.69 -21.72 -2.23
CA ALA A 91 -9.35 -21.71 -1.66
C ALA A 91 -9.11 -20.47 -0.78
N ALA A 92 -9.56 -19.28 -1.22
CA ALA A 92 -9.48 -18.07 -0.42
C ALA A 92 -10.30 -18.15 0.88
N ARG A 93 -11.53 -18.68 0.81
CA ARG A 93 -12.37 -18.91 1.99
C ARG A 93 -11.77 -19.95 2.94
N ALA A 94 -11.23 -21.05 2.40
CA ALA A 94 -10.56 -22.08 3.19
C ALA A 94 -9.31 -21.53 3.89
N ALA A 95 -8.51 -20.73 3.17
CA ALA A 95 -7.35 -20.05 3.75
C ALA A 95 -7.74 -19.06 4.85
N GLN A 96 -8.80 -18.27 4.64
CA GLN A 96 -9.33 -17.35 5.65
C GLN A 96 -9.84 -18.11 6.89
N ALA A 97 -10.56 -19.22 6.70
CA ALA A 97 -11.04 -20.04 7.81
C ALA A 97 -9.88 -20.68 8.58
N GLN A 98 -8.85 -21.15 7.89
CA GLN A 98 -7.64 -21.68 8.52
C GLN A 98 -6.90 -20.60 9.31
N GLU A 99 -6.77 -19.39 8.76
CA GLU A 99 -6.15 -18.25 9.44
C GLU A 99 -6.91 -17.87 10.72
N LEU A 100 -8.25 -17.82 10.68
CA LEU A 100 -9.07 -17.56 11.87
C LEU A 100 -8.91 -18.64 12.92
N ARG A 101 -8.88 -19.93 12.52
CA ARG A 101 -8.61 -21.05 13.44
C ARG A 101 -7.25 -20.92 14.10
N ILE A 102 -6.22 -20.58 13.33
CA ILE A 102 -4.88 -20.32 13.87
C ILE A 102 -4.95 -19.20 14.91
N MET A 103 -5.56 -18.06 14.58
CA MET A 103 -5.70 -16.94 15.52
C MET A 103 -6.50 -17.30 16.78
N GLU A 104 -7.42 -18.26 16.68
CA GLU A 104 -8.22 -18.76 17.79
C GLU A 104 -7.44 -19.70 18.71
N GLU A 105 -6.64 -20.59 18.13
CA GLU A 105 -5.84 -21.59 18.83
C GLU A 105 -4.54 -21.02 19.41
N THR A 106 -3.98 -19.95 18.84
CA THR A 106 -2.71 -19.37 19.32
C THR A 106 -2.87 -18.81 20.75
N PRO A 107 -2.13 -19.34 21.75
CA PRO A 107 -2.19 -18.85 23.12
C PRO A 107 -1.60 -17.44 23.23
N VAL A 108 -1.90 -16.77 24.33
CA VAL A 108 -1.27 -15.49 24.71
C VAL A 108 0.24 -15.76 24.89
N MET A 109 1.04 -15.36 23.91
CA MET A 109 2.48 -15.60 23.88
C MET A 109 3.24 -14.37 24.37
N GLY A 110 4.28 -14.56 25.17
CA GLY A 110 5.20 -13.52 25.62
C GLY A 110 6.24 -13.14 24.56
N TYR A 111 5.85 -12.90 23.31
CA TYR A 111 6.76 -12.21 22.38
C TYR A 111 7.15 -10.85 23.01
N GLY A 112 8.41 -10.42 22.92
CA GLY A 112 8.88 -9.19 23.58
C GLY A 112 9.13 -9.29 25.10
N SER A 113 9.18 -10.49 25.69
CA SER A 113 9.58 -10.68 27.10
C SER A 113 11.09 -10.53 27.36
N ASN A 114 11.90 -10.41 26.31
CA ASN A 114 13.33 -10.14 26.41
C ASN A 114 13.54 -8.65 26.71
N VAL A 115 14.56 -8.32 27.51
CA VAL A 115 14.94 -6.93 27.79
C VAL A 115 15.28 -6.23 26.48
N LEU A 116 14.42 -5.33 26.03
CA LEU A 116 14.69 -4.47 24.88
C LEU A 116 15.84 -3.52 25.24
N PRO A 117 16.78 -3.27 24.32
CA PRO A 117 17.80 -2.25 24.54
C PRO A 117 17.11 -0.89 24.75
N GLN A 118 17.50 -0.16 25.80
CA GLN A 118 17.00 1.18 26.02
C GLN A 118 17.58 2.12 24.95
N PHE A 119 16.70 2.69 24.12
CA PHE A 119 17.10 3.68 23.12
C PHE A 119 17.30 5.04 23.80
N LYS A 120 18.56 5.50 23.90
CA LYS A 120 18.90 6.79 24.51
C LYS A 120 18.22 7.93 23.75
N GLY A 121 17.40 8.73 24.44
CA GLY A 121 16.73 9.91 23.88
C GLY A 121 15.46 9.64 23.06
N MET A 122 14.91 8.42 23.13
CA MET A 122 13.61 8.09 22.54
C MET A 122 12.55 8.03 23.64
N ILE A 123 11.43 8.71 23.42
CA ILE A 123 10.25 8.60 24.29
C ILE A 123 9.41 7.45 23.75
N GLN A 124 9.34 6.33 24.47
CA GLN A 124 8.64 5.16 23.98
C GLN A 124 7.12 5.33 24.09
N VAL A 125 6.63 5.66 25.29
CA VAL A 125 5.19 5.90 25.52
C VAL A 125 5.01 7.23 26.24
N SER A 126 4.03 8.01 25.79
CA SER A 126 3.57 9.22 26.48
C SER A 126 2.06 9.21 26.59
N ASP A 127 1.55 9.82 27.64
CA ASP A 127 0.13 10.15 27.77
C ASP A 127 -0.14 11.51 27.13
N MET A 128 -1.31 11.66 26.54
CA MET A 128 -1.81 12.95 26.09
C MET A 128 -2.25 13.78 27.30
N ASP A 129 -1.97 15.08 27.24
CA ASP A 129 -2.41 16.01 28.27
C ASP A 129 -3.95 16.01 28.39
N GLU A 130 -4.44 15.98 29.64
CA GLU A 130 -5.86 15.94 29.96
C GLU A 130 -6.65 17.10 29.34
N GLN A 131 -6.01 18.24 29.12
CA GLN A 131 -6.66 19.40 28.51
C GLN A 131 -7.07 19.18 27.05
N HIS A 132 -6.40 18.26 26.36
CA HIS A 132 -6.63 17.96 24.95
C HIS A 132 -7.61 16.80 24.75
N LEU A 133 -7.97 16.09 25.83
CA LEU A 133 -8.92 14.99 25.75
C LEU A 133 -10.28 15.47 25.23
N PRO A 134 -10.99 14.65 24.44
CA PRO A 134 -12.29 15.00 23.88
C PRO A 134 -13.33 14.94 25.00
N LYS A 135 -13.41 16.02 25.80
CA LYS A 135 -14.39 16.22 26.87
C LYS A 135 -15.28 17.42 26.48
N LYS A 136 -16.60 17.26 26.57
CA LYS A 136 -17.66 18.29 26.41
C LYS A 136 -17.32 19.41 25.39
N GLY A 137 -17.65 19.18 24.13
CA GLY A 137 -17.52 20.18 23.05
C GLY A 137 -16.13 20.28 22.41
N LYS A 138 -15.15 19.51 22.90
CA LYS A 138 -13.85 19.37 22.24
C LYS A 138 -13.81 18.18 21.27
N ARG A 139 -13.00 18.29 20.22
CA ARG A 139 -12.73 17.20 19.26
C ARG A 139 -11.24 16.94 19.08
N LEU A 140 -10.92 15.68 18.81
CA LEU A 140 -9.60 15.28 18.34
C LEU A 140 -9.62 15.15 16.82
N VAL A 141 -8.61 15.68 16.15
CA VAL A 141 -8.43 15.56 14.70
C VAL A 141 -7.14 14.79 14.47
N PHE A 142 -7.25 13.51 14.14
CA PHE A 142 -6.11 12.67 13.79
C PHE A 142 -5.83 12.77 12.30
N VAL A 143 -4.58 12.98 11.90
CA VAL A 143 -4.20 13.07 10.47
C VAL A 143 -3.13 12.04 10.14
N GLY A 144 -3.31 11.37 8.99
CA GLY A 144 -2.38 10.39 8.44
C GLY A 144 -1.05 10.98 7.95
N ASP A 145 -0.25 10.16 7.28
CA ASP A 145 1.09 10.50 6.78
C ASP A 145 1.07 11.72 5.84
N VAL A 146 1.66 12.84 6.29
CA VAL A 146 1.66 14.13 5.57
C VAL A 146 2.80 14.22 4.56
N HIS A 147 3.99 13.70 4.91
CA HIS A 147 5.16 13.68 4.03
C HIS A 147 5.50 15.03 3.39
N GLY A 148 5.53 16.13 4.15
CA GLY A 148 5.89 17.46 3.63
C GLY A 148 4.84 18.10 2.71
N CYS A 149 3.63 17.54 2.59
CA CYS A 149 2.50 18.12 1.86
C CYS A 149 1.78 19.20 2.70
N ARG A 150 2.45 20.34 2.94
CA ARG A 150 1.91 21.43 3.77
C ARG A 150 0.61 22.01 3.22
N GLU A 151 0.52 22.29 1.92
CA GLU A 151 -0.68 22.87 1.30
C GLU A 151 -1.91 21.97 1.54
N GLU A 152 -1.73 20.66 1.40
CA GLU A 152 -2.77 19.68 1.64
C GLU A 152 -3.18 19.59 3.10
N LEU A 153 -2.23 19.70 4.04
CA LEU A 153 -2.54 19.77 5.47
C LEU A 153 -3.35 21.04 5.80
N GLU A 154 -2.95 22.21 5.28
CA GLU A 154 -3.70 23.46 5.46
C GLU A 154 -5.12 23.36 4.86
N HIS A 155 -5.25 22.75 3.68
CA HIS A 155 -6.55 22.53 3.04
C HIS A 155 -7.42 21.56 3.84
N LEU A 156 -6.85 20.48 4.37
CA LEU A 156 -7.57 19.52 5.21
C LEU A 156 -8.09 20.18 6.49
N LEU A 157 -7.24 20.95 7.17
CA LEU A 157 -7.64 21.68 8.39
C LEU A 157 -8.73 22.70 8.09
N LYS A 158 -8.66 23.40 6.95
CA LYS A 158 -9.74 24.29 6.50
C LYS A 158 -11.03 23.53 6.22
N LYS A 159 -10.96 22.36 5.61
CA LYS A 159 -12.14 21.53 5.29
C LYS A 159 -12.80 20.95 6.54
N VAL A 160 -12.02 20.64 7.57
CA VAL A 160 -12.49 20.22 8.91
C VAL A 160 -13.06 21.41 9.70
N ASP A 161 -12.87 22.66 9.23
CA ASP A 161 -13.16 23.90 9.96
C ASP A 161 -12.43 23.94 11.30
N PHE A 162 -11.13 23.62 11.30
CA PHE A 162 -10.31 23.45 12.50
C PHE A 162 -10.24 24.72 13.37
N ASP A 163 -10.60 24.60 14.65
CA ASP A 163 -10.55 25.64 15.67
C ASP A 163 -9.64 25.23 16.84
N HIS A 164 -8.50 25.90 16.97
CA HIS A 164 -7.52 25.68 18.04
C HIS A 164 -8.07 25.72 19.47
N LYS A 165 -9.21 26.37 19.70
CA LYS A 165 -9.81 26.46 21.04
C LYS A 165 -10.58 25.21 21.44
N HIS A 166 -11.19 24.55 20.46
CA HIS A 166 -12.06 23.39 20.66
C HIS A 166 -11.43 22.10 20.15
N ASP A 167 -10.38 22.20 19.34
CA ASP A 167 -9.82 21.07 18.64
C ASP A 167 -8.37 20.84 19.02
N HIS A 168 -7.98 19.58 19.02
CA HIS A 168 -6.58 19.20 19.12
C HIS A 168 -6.15 18.36 17.92
N LEU A 169 -5.05 18.75 17.30
CA LEU A 169 -4.47 18.05 16.15
C LEU A 169 -3.49 16.98 16.63
N VAL A 170 -3.63 15.76 16.10
CA VAL A 170 -2.74 14.62 16.40
C VAL A 170 -2.25 14.00 15.09
N LEU A 171 -0.94 13.92 14.88
CA LEU A 171 -0.35 13.36 13.66
C LEU A 171 0.13 11.93 13.89
N THR A 172 -0.15 11.02 12.94
CA THR A 172 0.25 9.60 13.02
C THR A 172 1.72 9.34 12.62
N GLY A 173 2.58 10.36 12.62
CA GLY A 173 3.97 10.27 12.16
C GLY A 173 4.14 10.49 10.65
N ASP A 174 5.36 10.31 10.15
CA ASP A 174 5.73 10.52 8.75
C ASP A 174 5.25 11.90 8.21
N MET A 175 5.45 12.93 9.02
CA MET A 175 5.18 14.33 8.70
C MET A 175 6.19 14.88 7.69
N ILE A 176 7.40 14.32 7.66
CA ILE A 176 8.52 14.78 6.84
C ILE A 176 8.82 13.85 5.65
N ALA A 177 9.77 14.30 4.82
CA ALA A 177 10.32 13.59 3.66
C ALA A 177 9.33 13.38 2.50
N LYS A 178 9.86 13.01 1.33
CA LYS A 178 9.16 12.74 0.05
C LYS A 178 8.46 13.93 -0.60
N GLY A 179 7.66 14.71 0.12
CA GLY A 179 6.96 15.88 -0.42
C GLY A 179 7.78 17.17 -0.36
N PRO A 180 7.18 18.29 -0.81
CA PRO A 180 7.91 19.50 -1.15
C PRO A 180 8.39 20.31 0.07
N ASP A 181 7.65 20.32 1.18
CA ASP A 181 7.85 21.29 2.27
C ASP A 181 7.79 20.65 3.67
N SER A 182 8.78 19.82 4.01
CA SER A 182 8.86 19.23 5.36
C SER A 182 9.06 20.27 6.48
N PRO A 183 9.95 21.27 6.38
CA PRO A 183 10.09 22.30 7.42
C PRO A 183 8.81 23.12 7.61
N GLY A 184 8.09 23.44 6.53
CA GLY A 184 6.82 24.14 6.62
C GLY A 184 5.75 23.34 7.36
N VAL A 185 5.66 22.02 7.13
CA VAL A 185 4.77 21.14 7.90
C VAL A 185 5.11 21.22 9.39
N ILE A 186 6.39 21.10 9.76
CA ILE A 186 6.80 21.15 11.18
C ILE A 186 6.51 22.53 11.80
N SER A 187 6.79 23.62 11.08
CA SER A 187 6.42 24.97 11.54
C SER A 187 4.92 25.13 11.78
N LEU A 188 4.09 24.58 10.89
CA LEU A 188 2.64 24.60 11.04
C LEU A 188 2.23 23.83 12.30
N VAL A 189 2.57 22.55 12.40
CA VAL A 189 2.14 21.72 13.55
C VAL A 189 2.65 22.26 14.89
N GLN A 190 3.86 22.82 14.95
CA GLN A 190 4.38 23.51 16.13
C GLN A 190 3.53 24.74 16.49
N LYS A 191 3.19 25.59 15.51
CA LYS A 191 2.32 26.75 15.71
C LYS A 191 0.95 26.35 16.25
N LEU A 192 0.43 25.20 15.82
CA LEU A 192 -0.87 24.67 16.26
C LEU A 192 -0.83 24.00 17.64
N GLY A 193 0.36 23.78 18.22
CA GLY A 193 0.52 23.01 19.45
C GLY A 193 0.13 21.54 19.29
N ALA A 194 0.26 20.98 18.09
CA ALA A 194 -0.20 19.64 17.79
C ALA A 194 0.62 18.55 18.50
N SER A 195 -0.01 17.43 18.81
CA SER A 195 0.68 16.21 19.22
C SER A 195 1.04 15.35 18.01
N CYS A 196 2.06 14.51 18.15
CA CYS A 196 2.54 13.62 17.09
C CYS A 196 2.97 12.29 17.70
N VAL A 197 2.98 11.24 16.88
CA VAL A 197 3.83 10.08 17.14
C VAL A 197 5.02 10.08 16.19
N ARG A 198 6.11 9.43 16.60
CA ARG A 198 7.32 9.30 15.79
C ARG A 198 7.08 8.30 14.66
N GLY A 199 7.23 8.75 13.42
CA GLY A 199 7.22 7.88 12.25
C GLY A 199 8.61 7.37 11.89
N ASN A 200 8.65 6.46 10.92
CA ASN A 200 9.91 5.86 10.50
C ASN A 200 10.82 6.86 9.76
N TRP A 201 10.26 7.91 9.13
CA TRP A 201 11.07 8.95 8.49
C TRP A 201 11.66 9.92 9.51
N GLU A 202 10.92 10.29 10.55
CA GLU A 202 11.45 11.08 11.65
C GLU A 202 12.60 10.35 12.35
N ASP A 203 12.43 9.04 12.63
CA ASP A 203 13.46 8.24 13.28
C ASP A 203 14.75 8.15 12.43
N LYS A 204 14.63 7.87 11.13
CA LYS A 204 15.77 7.86 10.19
C LYS A 204 16.50 9.21 10.14
N LEU A 205 15.77 10.32 10.15
CA LEU A 205 16.35 11.66 10.16
C LEU A 205 17.15 11.89 11.45
N LEU A 206 16.55 11.60 12.61
CA LEU A 206 17.18 11.81 13.92
C LEU A 206 18.42 10.93 14.11
N LEU A 207 18.37 9.66 13.68
CA LEU A 207 19.53 8.76 13.68
C LEU A 207 20.65 9.28 12.77
N SER A 208 20.30 9.78 11.57
CA SER A 208 21.28 10.38 10.67
C SER A 208 21.97 11.59 11.29
N ILE A 209 21.25 12.43 12.03
CA ILE A 209 21.83 13.59 12.72
C ILE A 209 22.76 13.14 13.85
N ALA A 210 22.32 12.19 14.69
CA ALA A 210 23.12 11.67 15.79
C ALA A 210 24.43 11.04 15.29
N GLN A 211 24.37 10.29 14.18
CA GLN A 211 25.56 9.73 13.53
C GLN A 211 26.51 10.82 13.04
N SER A 212 26.01 11.87 12.37
CA SER A 212 26.85 12.99 11.89
C SER A 212 27.49 13.77 13.03
N SER A 213 26.84 13.93 14.18
CA SER A 213 27.42 14.59 15.35
C SER A 213 28.46 13.75 16.09
N SER A 214 28.45 12.42 15.91
CA SER A 214 29.38 11.49 16.55
C SER A 214 30.70 11.28 15.80
N ILE A 215 30.82 11.81 14.57
CA ILE A 215 32.09 11.82 13.82
C ILE A 215 32.99 12.89 14.44
N PRO A 216 34.10 12.53 15.10
CA PRO A 216 35.05 13.52 15.58
C PRO A 216 35.65 14.24 14.38
N ASN A 217 35.77 15.58 14.43
CA ASN A 217 36.70 16.29 13.55
C ASN A 217 38.10 15.71 13.81
N THR A 218 38.55 14.78 12.95
CA THR A 218 39.82 14.10 13.15
C THR A 218 40.82 14.56 12.08
N ASP A 219 41.61 15.56 12.45
CA ASP A 219 42.98 15.77 11.96
C ASP A 219 43.95 14.74 12.59
N SER A 220 43.50 13.50 12.84
CA SER A 220 44.33 12.47 13.50
C SER A 220 44.56 11.29 12.54
N PRO A 221 45.82 10.86 12.29
CA PRO A 221 46.14 9.88 11.25
C PRO A 221 45.77 8.42 11.58
N ASP A 222 45.33 8.13 12.80
CA ASP A 222 45.09 6.74 13.26
C ASP A 222 43.65 6.25 12.99
N ALA A 223 43.15 6.52 11.79
CA ALA A 223 41.83 6.08 11.33
C ALA A 223 41.90 4.72 10.62
N LEU A 224 42.38 3.67 11.30
CA LEU A 224 42.36 2.29 10.78
C LEU A 224 41.05 1.53 11.09
N ASP A 225 40.14 2.11 11.87
CA ASP A 225 38.78 1.59 12.12
C ASP A 225 37.67 2.33 11.34
N ALA A 226 38.02 3.25 10.45
CA ALA A 226 37.07 4.04 9.66
C ALA A 226 36.32 3.26 8.56
N ALA A 227 36.57 1.95 8.41
CA ALA A 227 35.96 1.10 7.38
C ALA A 227 34.51 0.66 7.70
N SER A 228 33.98 0.96 8.89
CA SER A 228 32.58 0.63 9.27
C SER A 228 31.60 1.79 9.06
N HIS A 229 32.06 2.99 8.71
CA HIS A 229 31.17 4.14 8.53
C HIS A 229 30.56 4.09 7.13
N THR A 230 29.42 3.39 7.01
CA THR A 230 28.56 3.55 5.84
C THR A 230 28.20 5.03 5.73
N PRO A 231 28.51 5.73 4.63
CA PRO A 231 28.13 7.13 4.48
C PRO A 231 26.63 7.25 4.70
N GLY A 232 26.23 8.06 5.69
CA GLY A 232 24.81 8.30 5.96
C GLY A 232 24.10 8.77 4.70
N ASN A 233 22.81 8.44 4.56
CA ASN A 233 22.05 8.74 3.34
C ASN A 233 22.13 10.25 3.00
N PRO A 234 22.74 10.66 1.87
CA PRO A 234 22.98 12.07 1.57
C PRO A 234 21.68 12.88 1.45
N LYS A 235 20.57 12.23 1.05
CA LYS A 235 19.24 12.86 1.01
C LYS A 235 18.74 13.22 2.40
N LEU A 236 18.96 12.36 3.40
CA LEU A 236 18.58 12.62 4.79
C LEU A 236 19.44 13.72 5.42
N GLN A 237 20.75 13.75 5.12
CA GLN A 237 21.62 14.83 5.58
C GLN A 237 21.22 16.19 4.99
N HIS A 238 20.90 16.22 3.69
CA HIS A 238 20.42 17.45 3.06
C HIS A 238 19.07 17.89 3.65
N LEU A 239 18.17 16.94 3.92
CA LEU A 239 16.90 17.22 4.59
C LEU A 239 17.12 17.75 6.01
N ALA A 240 18.03 17.16 6.79
CA ALA A 240 18.35 17.59 8.16
C ALA A 240 18.81 19.05 8.21
N LYS A 241 19.64 19.49 7.25
CA LYS A 241 20.11 20.88 7.13
C LYS A 241 19.00 21.90 6.90
N LYS A 242 17.81 21.48 6.46
CA LYS A 242 16.67 22.37 6.25
C LYS A 242 15.90 22.68 7.53
N PHE A 243 16.13 21.94 8.62
CA PHE A 243 15.41 22.12 9.87
C PHE A 243 16.15 23.04 10.84
N SER A 244 15.40 23.86 11.59
CA SER A 244 15.93 24.60 12.72
C SER A 244 16.11 23.69 13.95
N HIS A 245 16.90 24.15 14.93
CA HIS A 245 17.05 23.45 16.21
C HIS A 245 15.72 23.24 16.94
N SER A 246 14.80 24.21 16.88
CA SER A 246 13.47 24.09 17.51
C SER A 246 12.61 23.04 16.82
N GLN A 247 12.68 22.93 15.49
CA GLN A 247 11.96 21.91 14.73
C GLN A 247 12.51 20.50 15.02
N LEU A 248 13.83 20.36 15.09
CA LEU A 248 14.47 19.09 15.45
C LEU A 248 14.13 18.68 16.89
N ALA A 249 14.11 19.62 17.83
CA ALA A 249 13.70 19.35 19.21
C ALA A 249 12.25 18.86 19.30
N PHE A 250 11.35 19.40 18.49
CA PHE A 250 9.97 18.91 18.41
C PHE A 250 9.89 17.47 17.88
N LEU A 251 10.63 17.15 16.82
CA LEU A 251 10.69 15.77 16.30
C LEU A 251 11.25 14.79 17.35
N GLN A 252 12.22 15.23 18.16
CA GLN A 252 12.76 14.43 19.27
C GLN A 252 11.72 14.19 20.39
N GLN A 253 10.78 15.11 20.59
CA GLN A 253 9.73 15.00 21.60
C GLN A 253 8.55 14.13 21.17
N CYS A 254 8.38 13.81 19.88
CA CYS A 254 7.33 12.89 19.44
C CYS A 254 7.57 11.48 20.05
N PRO A 255 6.63 10.94 20.86
CA PRO A 255 6.71 9.57 21.39
C PRO A 255 6.47 8.53 20.30
N VAL A 256 6.92 7.29 20.52
CA VAL A 256 6.63 6.17 19.61
C VAL A 256 5.16 5.72 19.72
N ILE A 257 4.62 5.74 20.93
CA ILE A 257 3.23 5.42 21.26
C ILE A 257 2.64 6.61 22.04
N LEU A 258 1.50 7.13 21.59
CA LEU A 258 0.75 8.16 22.31
C LEU A 258 -0.55 7.57 22.83
N ARG A 259 -0.70 7.52 24.15
CA ARG A 259 -1.94 7.12 24.81
C ARG A 259 -2.88 8.31 24.89
N ILE A 260 -4.06 8.15 24.32
CA ILE A 260 -5.12 9.16 24.40
C ILE A 260 -5.98 8.90 25.65
N GLY A 261 -6.18 7.64 26.01
CA GLY A 261 -7.05 7.25 27.13
C GLY A 261 -8.44 6.83 26.65
N SER A 262 -9.36 6.65 27.58
CA SER A 262 -10.69 6.11 27.28
C SER A 262 -11.59 7.15 26.61
N VAL A 263 -12.07 6.81 25.41
CA VAL A 263 -13.04 7.61 24.65
C VAL A 263 -14.34 6.80 24.53
N PRO A 264 -15.53 7.41 24.73
CA PRO A 264 -16.80 6.70 24.58
C PRO A 264 -16.88 5.95 23.25
N HIS A 265 -17.42 4.73 23.26
CA HIS A 265 -17.55 3.84 22.10
C HIS A 265 -16.24 3.35 21.44
N LEU A 266 -15.10 4.00 21.68
CA LEU A 266 -13.80 3.62 21.12
C LEU A 266 -12.89 2.90 22.13
N GLY A 267 -13.31 2.82 23.40
CA GLY A 267 -12.52 2.20 24.46
C GLY A 267 -11.23 2.97 24.73
N ALA A 268 -10.18 2.26 25.10
CA ALA A 268 -8.85 2.84 25.27
C ALA A 268 -8.28 3.22 23.89
N LEU A 269 -8.11 4.51 23.61
CA LEU A 269 -7.61 4.99 22.33
C LEU A 269 -6.09 5.22 22.38
N VAL A 270 -5.39 4.70 21.38
CA VAL A 270 -3.92 4.82 21.24
C VAL A 270 -3.57 5.24 19.81
N VAL A 271 -2.56 6.09 19.66
CA VAL A 271 -1.98 6.45 18.38
C VAL A 271 -0.59 5.84 18.25
N VAL A 272 -0.32 5.23 17.10
CA VAL A 272 0.99 4.69 16.72
C VAL A 272 1.23 4.98 15.25
N HIS A 273 2.47 4.94 14.81
CA HIS A 273 2.74 5.17 13.39
C HIS A 273 2.32 3.99 12.50
N ALA A 274 2.72 2.76 12.84
CA ALA A 274 2.43 1.58 12.02
C ALA A 274 1.44 0.62 12.68
N GLY A 275 1.75 0.08 13.87
CA GLY A 275 0.89 -0.91 14.52
C GLY A 275 1.40 -1.38 15.88
N LEU A 276 0.63 -2.27 16.51
CA LEU A 276 0.98 -2.89 17.79
C LEU A 276 0.89 -4.41 17.68
N VAL A 277 1.77 -5.11 18.39
CA VAL A 277 1.66 -6.56 18.54
C VAL A 277 0.64 -6.85 19.64
N PRO A 278 -0.40 -7.66 19.39
CA PRO A 278 -1.38 -8.01 20.43
C PRO A 278 -0.74 -8.67 21.64
N ASP A 279 -1.41 -8.57 22.78
CA ASP A 279 -1.04 -9.22 24.05
C ASP A 279 0.25 -8.72 24.73
N ILE A 280 0.90 -7.69 24.16
CA ILE A 280 2.10 -7.06 24.72
C ILE A 280 1.74 -5.68 25.29
N ALA A 281 2.12 -5.41 26.54
CA ALA A 281 1.95 -4.11 27.17
C ALA A 281 2.65 -3.01 26.37
N LEU A 282 2.09 -1.79 26.33
CA LEU A 282 2.57 -0.70 25.46
C LEU A 282 4.06 -0.37 25.72
N GLU A 283 4.51 -0.43 26.96
CA GLU A 283 5.90 -0.17 27.38
C GLU A 283 6.89 -1.27 26.96
N LYS A 284 6.38 -2.44 26.56
CA LYS A 284 7.18 -3.60 26.13
C LYS A 284 7.15 -3.80 24.61
N GLN A 285 6.45 -2.94 23.88
CA GLN A 285 6.41 -3.00 22.42
C GLN A 285 7.77 -2.59 21.85
N ASP A 286 8.26 -3.33 20.86
CA ASP A 286 9.50 -2.98 20.16
C ASP A 286 9.29 -1.71 19.30
N PRO A 287 10.02 -0.60 19.55
CA PRO A 287 9.83 0.64 18.82
C PRO A 287 9.99 0.52 17.31
N PHE A 288 10.90 -0.34 16.84
CA PHE A 288 11.10 -0.57 15.42
C PHE A 288 9.84 -1.15 14.79
N HIS A 289 9.20 -2.12 15.44
CA HIS A 289 7.98 -2.72 14.93
C HIS A 289 6.80 -1.75 14.99
N VAL A 290 6.68 -0.95 16.06
CA VAL A 290 5.63 0.07 16.17
C VAL A 290 5.68 1.10 15.04
N MET A 291 6.87 1.38 14.50
CA MET A 291 7.06 2.31 13.38
C MET A 291 7.12 1.64 12.00
N ASN A 292 7.31 0.33 11.89
CA ASN A 292 7.62 -0.30 10.59
C ASN A 292 6.76 -1.50 10.21
N MET A 293 5.99 -2.08 11.14
CA MET A 293 5.24 -3.31 10.86
C MET A 293 4.11 -3.10 9.84
N ARG A 294 3.83 -4.13 9.05
CA ARG A 294 2.74 -4.18 8.07
C ARG A 294 1.98 -5.49 8.15
N THR A 295 2.71 -6.56 8.43
CA THR A 295 2.16 -7.90 8.61
C THR A 295 2.64 -8.48 9.93
N ILE A 296 1.95 -9.52 10.39
CA ILE A 296 2.28 -10.30 11.57
C ILE A 296 2.00 -11.76 11.26
N ASP A 297 2.83 -12.67 11.77
CA ASP A 297 2.50 -14.09 11.75
C ASP A 297 1.56 -14.41 12.94
N PRO A 298 0.32 -14.85 12.69
CA PRO A 298 -0.65 -15.12 13.75
C PRO A 298 -0.27 -16.32 14.64
N LYS A 299 0.69 -17.16 14.23
CA LYS A 299 1.20 -18.27 15.05
C LYS A 299 2.29 -17.83 16.02
N THR A 300 3.27 -17.11 15.49
CA THR A 300 4.48 -16.75 16.25
C THR A 300 4.40 -15.37 16.87
N HIS A 301 3.39 -14.56 16.50
CA HIS A 301 3.23 -13.15 16.82
C HIS A 301 4.41 -12.28 16.34
N ILE A 302 5.24 -12.78 15.42
CA ILE A 302 6.40 -12.04 14.91
C ILE A 302 5.91 -11.02 13.87
N PRO A 303 6.08 -9.71 14.13
CA PRO A 303 5.76 -8.66 13.18
C PRO A 303 6.80 -8.58 12.05
N SER A 304 6.37 -8.08 10.90
CA SER A 304 7.19 -7.93 9.71
C SER A 304 6.88 -6.62 8.99
N SER A 305 7.92 -5.96 8.48
CA SER A 305 7.77 -4.78 7.62
C SER A 305 7.38 -5.13 6.18
N LYS A 306 7.38 -6.42 5.82
CA LYS A 306 7.01 -6.90 4.48
C LYS A 306 5.50 -6.88 4.29
N HIS A 307 5.07 -6.84 3.04
CA HIS A 307 3.66 -6.97 2.65
C HIS A 307 3.20 -8.44 2.53
N THR A 308 4.10 -9.38 2.74
CA THR A 308 3.83 -10.83 2.66
C THR A 308 3.46 -11.36 4.04
N GLY A 309 2.22 -11.80 4.21
CA GLY A 309 1.71 -12.35 5.47
C GLY A 309 0.33 -11.81 5.84
N THR A 310 -0.13 -12.16 7.04
CA THR A 310 -1.38 -11.64 7.59
C THR A 310 -1.21 -10.17 7.98
N PRO A 311 -2.09 -9.26 7.54
CA PRO A 311 -2.06 -7.87 7.97
C PRO A 311 -2.27 -7.77 9.48
N TRP A 312 -1.46 -6.95 10.14
CA TRP A 312 -1.48 -6.90 11.61
C TRP A 312 -2.80 -6.40 12.16
N GLU A 313 -3.45 -5.47 11.45
CA GLU A 313 -4.71 -4.87 11.84
C GLU A 313 -5.82 -5.93 11.91
N LYS A 314 -5.79 -6.93 11.03
CA LYS A 314 -6.74 -8.04 11.04
C LYS A 314 -6.62 -8.86 12.32
N PHE A 315 -5.38 -9.16 12.73
CA PHE A 315 -5.12 -9.92 13.94
C PHE A 315 -5.47 -9.11 15.21
N TRP A 316 -5.17 -7.80 15.21
CA TRP A 316 -5.55 -6.90 16.29
C TRP A 316 -7.05 -6.86 16.49
N ASN A 317 -7.83 -6.62 15.43
CA ASN A 317 -9.29 -6.57 15.52
C ASN A 317 -9.89 -7.88 16.04
N HIS A 318 -9.36 -9.03 15.60
CA HIS A 318 -9.79 -10.34 16.10
C HIS A 318 -9.56 -10.50 17.62
N ARG A 319 -8.40 -10.04 18.12
CA ARG A 319 -8.09 -10.08 19.56
C ARG A 319 -8.97 -9.12 20.35
N GLN A 320 -9.14 -7.88 19.89
CA GLN A 320 -9.94 -6.87 20.59
C GLN A 320 -11.44 -7.20 20.60
N ALA A 321 -11.97 -7.82 19.56
CA ALA A 321 -13.34 -8.33 19.55
C ALA A 321 -13.59 -9.35 20.68
N LYS A 322 -12.61 -10.22 20.97
CA LYS A 322 -12.69 -11.16 22.10
C LYS A 322 -12.62 -10.44 23.44
N VAL A 323 -11.69 -9.50 23.60
CA VAL A 323 -11.57 -8.67 24.82
C VAL A 323 -12.90 -7.99 25.13
N HIS A 324 -13.49 -7.33 24.11
CA HIS A 324 -14.78 -6.68 24.23
C HIS A 324 -15.91 -7.67 24.54
N GLY A 325 -15.95 -8.82 23.86
CA GLY A 325 -16.93 -9.88 24.09
C GLY A 325 -16.88 -10.50 25.49
N HIS A 326 -15.72 -10.44 26.16
CA HIS A 326 -15.56 -10.85 27.56
C HIS A 326 -15.91 -9.74 28.57
N GLY A 327 -16.39 -8.58 28.11
CA GLY A 327 -16.76 -7.44 28.96
C GLY A 327 -15.58 -6.62 29.47
N HIS A 328 -14.37 -6.84 28.92
CA HIS A 328 -13.21 -6.01 29.21
C HIS A 328 -13.14 -4.81 28.27
N GLU A 329 -12.49 -3.74 28.72
CA GLU A 329 -12.24 -2.57 27.87
C GLU A 329 -11.31 -2.96 26.72
N HIS A 330 -11.76 -2.73 25.49
CA HIS A 330 -10.97 -2.93 24.29
C HIS A 330 -10.11 -1.71 23.99
N THR A 331 -9.09 -1.92 23.15
CA THR A 331 -8.17 -0.87 22.72
C THR A 331 -8.31 -0.59 21.22
N SER A 332 -8.62 0.66 20.89
CA SER A 332 -8.67 1.15 19.51
C SER A 332 -7.35 1.82 19.12
N ILE A 333 -6.91 1.60 17.88
CA ILE A 333 -5.64 2.16 17.36
C ILE A 333 -5.90 3.09 16.17
N VAL A 334 -5.34 4.29 16.21
CA VAL A 334 -5.21 5.17 15.03
C VAL A 334 -3.78 5.11 14.51
N TYR A 335 -3.61 4.90 13.20
CA TYR A 335 -2.29 4.68 12.60
C TYR A 335 -2.18 5.13 11.15
N GLY A 336 -0.95 5.10 10.60
CA GLY A 336 -0.59 5.50 9.24
C GLY A 336 0.30 4.46 8.52
N HIS A 337 1.41 4.88 7.93
CA HIS A 337 2.53 4.09 7.35
C HIS A 337 2.26 3.21 6.11
N ASN A 338 1.06 2.61 6.02
CA ASN A 338 0.78 1.57 5.03
C ASN A 338 -0.03 2.06 3.83
N ARG A 339 0.55 2.99 3.05
CA ARG A 339 -0.03 3.53 1.82
C ARG A 339 -0.66 2.50 0.89
N LYS A 340 -0.04 1.33 0.73
CA LYS A 340 -0.55 0.28 -0.18
C LYS A 340 -1.93 -0.24 0.24
N ARG A 341 -2.26 -0.16 1.54
CA ARG A 341 -3.61 -0.44 2.05
C ARG A 341 -4.56 0.74 1.83
N GLY A 342 -4.05 1.96 1.82
CA GLY A 342 -4.86 3.16 1.74
C GLY A 342 -5.65 3.39 3.04
N LEU A 343 -6.77 4.12 2.91
CA LEU A 343 -7.72 4.29 4.01
C LEU A 343 -8.29 2.92 4.42
N ASN A 344 -8.06 2.52 5.68
CA ASN A 344 -8.44 1.22 6.19
C ASN A 344 -9.10 1.36 7.56
N LEU A 345 -10.43 1.37 7.57
CA LEU A 345 -11.23 1.56 8.78
C LEU A 345 -11.86 0.22 9.17
N GLN A 346 -11.54 -0.24 10.37
CA GLN A 346 -12.12 -1.43 11.01
C GLN A 346 -12.67 -1.05 12.38
N GLU A 347 -13.24 -2.01 13.10
CA GLU A 347 -13.92 -1.78 14.36
C GLU A 347 -12.99 -1.19 15.44
N TYR A 348 -11.76 -1.72 15.54
CA TYR A 348 -10.76 -1.37 16.56
C TYR A 348 -9.49 -0.73 15.97
N THR A 349 -9.43 -0.48 14.66
CA THR A 349 -8.24 0.10 14.02
C THR A 349 -8.62 1.08 12.90
N TYR A 350 -7.97 2.24 12.89
CA TYR A 350 -8.23 3.35 11.99
C TYR A 350 -6.95 3.74 11.25
N GLY A 351 -6.75 3.17 10.05
CA GLY A 351 -5.59 3.43 9.20
C GLY A 351 -5.84 4.62 8.28
N LEU A 352 -5.07 5.69 8.45
CA LEU A 352 -5.29 7.00 7.81
C LEU A 352 -4.33 7.30 6.65
N ASP A 353 -3.32 6.45 6.39
CA ASP A 353 -2.38 6.65 5.27
C ASP A 353 -3.05 6.33 3.92
N SER A 354 -3.69 7.35 3.36
CA SER A 354 -4.29 7.36 2.02
C SER A 354 -3.33 7.85 0.93
N GLY A 355 -2.02 7.90 1.20
CA GLY A 355 -1.00 8.13 0.19
C GLY A 355 -0.94 9.55 -0.38
N CYS A 356 -1.03 10.57 0.45
CA CYS A 356 -1.09 11.97 0.00
C CYS A 356 0.03 12.33 -1.00
N VAL A 357 1.29 12.12 -0.62
CA VAL A 357 2.47 12.47 -1.45
C VAL A 357 2.49 11.81 -2.84
N SER A 358 1.84 10.65 -2.96
CA SER A 358 1.73 9.92 -4.24
C SER A 358 0.59 10.41 -5.14
N GLY A 359 -0.09 11.51 -4.76
CA GLY A 359 -1.28 12.01 -5.44
C GLY A 359 -2.56 11.28 -5.01
N GLY A 360 -2.56 10.65 -3.84
CA GLY A 360 -3.73 10.02 -3.23
C GLY A 360 -4.63 11.05 -2.54
N HIS A 361 -4.88 10.86 -1.25
CA HIS A 361 -5.58 11.82 -0.39
C HIS A 361 -4.79 12.03 0.90
N LEU A 362 -5.02 13.15 1.57
CA LEU A 362 -4.69 13.32 2.99
C LEU A 362 -5.97 13.12 3.78
N THR A 363 -5.94 12.24 4.78
CA THR A 363 -7.12 11.84 5.55
C THR A 363 -7.01 12.31 6.99
N ALA A 364 -8.10 12.89 7.49
CA ALA A 364 -8.34 13.11 8.90
C ALA A 364 -9.44 12.18 9.42
N LEU A 365 -9.25 11.68 10.64
CA LEU A 365 -10.31 11.12 11.49
C LEU A 365 -10.63 12.13 12.59
N VAL A 366 -11.84 12.65 12.57
CA VAL A 366 -12.37 13.57 13.59
C VAL A 366 -13.14 12.75 14.61
N VAL A 367 -12.82 12.91 15.89
CA VAL A 367 -13.46 12.23 17.02
C VAL A 367 -13.99 13.26 17.99
N ASP A 368 -15.31 13.30 18.19
CA ASP A 368 -15.93 14.22 19.14
C ASP A 368 -15.90 13.70 20.59
N GLY A 369 -16.33 14.54 21.54
CA GLY A 369 -16.42 14.17 22.96
C GLY A 369 -17.45 13.08 23.29
N HIS A 370 -18.29 12.68 22.33
CA HIS A 370 -19.21 11.55 22.45
C HIS A 370 -18.65 10.28 21.80
N GLY A 371 -17.44 10.33 21.24
CA GLY A 371 -16.83 9.21 20.52
C GLY A 371 -17.38 8.99 19.11
N LYS A 372 -18.16 9.93 18.57
CA LYS A 372 -18.59 9.87 17.18
C LYS A 372 -17.40 10.16 16.29
N THR A 373 -17.22 9.32 15.26
CA THR A 373 -16.13 9.45 14.30
C THR A 373 -16.64 10.00 12.96
N GLU A 374 -15.86 10.87 12.35
CA GLU A 374 -16.08 11.39 11.00
C GLU A 374 -14.77 11.37 10.22
N VAL A 375 -14.81 10.97 8.95
CA VAL A 375 -13.63 10.91 8.09
C VAL A 375 -13.69 12.02 7.06
N VAL A 376 -12.65 12.83 7.02
CA VAL A 376 -12.53 13.95 6.08
C VAL A 376 -11.28 13.76 5.23
N GLN A 377 -11.43 13.90 3.91
CA GLN A 377 -10.33 13.75 2.96
C GLN A 377 -10.18 14.96 2.06
N VAL A 378 -8.94 15.30 1.72
CA VAL A 378 -8.62 16.24 0.63
C VAL A 378 -7.77 15.54 -0.41
N LYS A 379 -8.01 15.86 -1.68
CA LYS A 379 -7.21 15.33 -2.80
C LYS A 379 -5.83 15.97 -2.78
N CYS A 380 -4.78 15.14 -2.84
CA CYS A 380 -3.40 15.64 -2.88
C CYS A 380 -2.88 15.76 -4.30
N LYS A 381 -1.97 16.71 -4.50
CA LYS A 381 -1.16 16.76 -5.72
C LYS A 381 -0.06 15.70 -5.60
N ARG A 382 0.35 15.13 -6.74
CA ARG A 382 1.52 14.23 -6.75
C ARG A 382 2.77 15.10 -6.61
N ALA A 383 3.62 14.79 -5.63
CA ALA A 383 4.89 15.50 -5.46
C ALA A 383 5.85 15.18 -6.63
N GLU A 384 6.57 16.20 -7.12
CA GLU A 384 7.58 16.04 -8.16
C GLU A 384 8.72 15.11 -7.69
N GLY A 385 9.13 14.16 -8.53
CA GLY A 385 10.16 13.16 -8.19
C GLY A 385 9.66 11.97 -7.35
N TYR A 386 8.34 11.85 -7.14
CA TYR A 386 7.75 10.62 -6.59
C TYR A 386 7.50 9.62 -7.72
N ASP A 387 8.47 8.76 -8.01
CA ASP A 387 8.31 7.67 -8.98
C ASP A 387 7.36 6.58 -8.45
N THR A 388 6.50 6.11 -9.34
CA THR A 388 5.57 5.00 -9.10
C THR A 388 6.33 3.69 -9.26
N ASP A 389 6.93 3.21 -8.17
CA ASP A 389 7.33 1.80 -8.02
C ASP A 389 6.22 0.97 -7.35
#